data_AF-A0A524EB80-F1
#
_entry.id   AF-A0A524EB80-F1
#
_cell.length_a   1.000
_cell.length_b   1.000
_cell.length_c   1.000
_cell.angle_alpha   90.00
_cell.angle_beta   90.00
_cell.angle_gamma   90.00
#
_symmetry.space_group_name_H-M   'P 1'
#
loop_
_entity.id
_entity.type
_entity.pdbx_description
1 polymer ?
#
loop_
_entity_poly.entity_id
_entity_poly.type
_entity_poly.pdbx_seq_one_letter_code
_entity_poly.pdbx_strand_id
1 'polypeptide(L)'
;MKSENRNLSKRIGLPLLVWAVINIIAGIFSLFISSELIKGVLLQAFFWGLIDGILGLVALLQKKAFSLEKVKKIFLVNVYLDIGYIIIGVLLILLTVNSFLIGNGYGVSIQGLFLFIVDIIHYRHVKKILR
;
A
#
# COMPACT_ATOMS: atom_id res chain seq x y z
N MET A 1 6.85 27.91 -2.79
CA MET A 1 7.88 26.87 -2.55
C MET A 1 7.84 26.16 -1.17
N LYS A 2 8.12 26.80 -0.02
CA LYS A 2 8.12 26.10 1.30
C LYS A 2 6.72 25.70 1.81
N SER A 3 5.69 26.49 1.49
CA SER A 3 4.28 26.22 1.84
C SER A 3 3.66 25.14 0.95
N GLU A 4 3.91 25.16 -0.35
CA GLU A 4 3.42 24.15 -1.31
C GLU A 4 3.96 22.75 -1.02
N ASN A 5 5.26 22.62 -0.71
CA ASN A 5 5.84 21.33 -0.33
C ASN A 5 5.20 20.76 0.95
N ARG A 6 4.88 21.63 1.92
CA ARG A 6 4.23 21.21 3.17
C ARG A 6 2.77 20.78 2.94
N ASN A 7 2.09 21.39 1.97
CA ASN A 7 0.76 20.97 1.54
C ASN A 7 0.78 19.64 0.76
N LEU A 8 1.80 19.40 -0.07
CA LEU A 8 1.95 18.14 -0.82
C LEU A 8 2.22 16.96 0.12
N SER A 9 3.15 17.11 1.07
CA SER A 9 3.44 16.08 2.08
C SER A 9 2.22 15.73 2.92
N LYS A 10 1.41 16.72 3.31
CA LYS A 10 0.16 16.47 4.04
C LYS A 10 -0.91 15.78 3.18
N ARG A 11 -1.01 16.13 1.90
CA ARG A 11 -1.97 15.51 0.96
C ARG A 11 -1.66 14.04 0.67
N ILE A 12 -0.40 13.63 0.78
CA ILE A 12 0.02 12.23 0.54
C ILE A 12 0.10 11.47 1.87
N GLY A 13 0.73 12.05 2.89
CA GLY A 13 0.99 11.38 4.16
C GLY A 13 -0.25 11.18 5.03
N LEU A 14 -1.18 12.14 5.05
CA LEU A 14 -2.36 12.03 5.92
C LEU A 14 -3.33 10.92 5.46
N PRO A 15 -3.66 10.78 4.16
CA PRO A 15 -4.45 9.64 3.69
C PRO A 15 -3.78 8.29 3.95
N LEU A 16 -2.46 8.18 3.75
CA LEU A 16 -1.70 6.96 4.06
C LEU A 16 -1.81 6.59 5.54
N LEU A 17 -1.72 7.57 6.44
CA LEU A 17 -1.89 7.31 7.87
C LEU A 17 -3.30 6.88 8.25
N VAL A 18 -4.33 7.50 7.66
CA VAL A 18 -5.71 7.10 7.89
C VAL A 18 -5.95 5.67 7.40
N TRP A 19 -5.46 5.36 6.20
CA TRP A 19 -5.52 4.02 5.63
C TRP A 19 -4.77 2.99 6.47
N ALA A 20 -3.58 3.35 6.97
CA ALA A 20 -2.79 2.54 7.88
C ALA A 20 -3.56 2.20 9.16
N VAL A 21 -4.17 3.20 9.80
CA VAL A 21 -4.94 3.01 11.04
C VAL A 21 -6.12 2.08 10.80
N ILE A 22 -6.88 2.27 9.71
CA ILE A 22 -8.01 1.39 9.36
C ILE A 22 -7.55 -0.06 9.18
N ASN A 23 -6.46 -0.27 8.45
CA ASN A 23 -5.91 -1.59 8.17
C ASN A 23 -5.34 -2.26 9.43
N ILE A 24 -4.67 -1.52 10.31
CA ILE A 24 -4.18 -2.03 11.59
C ILE A 24 -5.34 -2.46 12.48
N ILE A 25 -6.40 -1.65 12.57
CA ILE A 25 -7.62 -1.99 13.34
C ILE A 25 -8.27 -3.25 12.78
N ALA A 26 -8.44 -3.33 11.44
CA ALA A 26 -8.96 -4.53 10.79
C ALA A 26 -8.08 -5.75 11.08
N GLY A 27 -6.76 -5.58 11.07
CA GLY A 27 -5.78 -6.59 11.44
C GLY A 27 -5.91 -7.10 12.87
N ILE A 28 -6.05 -6.19 13.84
CA ILE A 28 -6.28 -6.53 15.26
C ILE A 28 -7.59 -7.31 15.41
N PHE A 29 -8.61 -7.01 14.60
CA PHE A 29 -9.89 -7.71 14.63
C PHE A 29 -9.76 -9.20 14.27
N SER A 30 -8.67 -9.63 13.62
CA SER A 30 -8.39 -11.05 13.35
C SER A 30 -8.36 -11.91 14.61
N LEU A 31 -8.04 -11.33 15.78
CA LEU A 31 -8.02 -12.02 17.08
C LEU A 31 -9.41 -12.53 17.51
N PHE A 32 -10.48 -11.96 16.95
CA PHE A 32 -11.87 -12.31 17.28
C PHE A 32 -12.55 -13.15 16.20
N ILE A 33 -11.86 -13.45 15.10
CA ILE A 33 -12.40 -14.20 13.97
C ILE A 33 -11.95 -15.65 14.07
N SER A 34 -12.86 -16.61 13.89
CA SER A 34 -12.53 -18.05 13.89
C SER A 34 -12.12 -18.58 12.51
N SER A 35 -12.53 -17.91 11.42
CA SER A 35 -12.22 -18.34 10.05
C SER A 35 -10.74 -18.09 9.71
N GLU A 36 -10.00 -19.16 9.44
CA GLU A 36 -8.60 -19.11 9.03
C GLU A 36 -8.39 -18.31 7.73
N LEU A 37 -9.34 -18.38 6.79
CA LEU A 37 -9.29 -17.59 5.57
C LEU A 37 -9.36 -16.09 5.86
N ILE A 38 -10.32 -15.68 6.70
CA ILE A 38 -10.48 -14.26 7.04
C ILE A 38 -9.28 -13.79 7.87
N LYS A 39 -8.74 -14.61 8.78
CA LYS A 39 -7.51 -14.28 9.52
C LYS A 39 -6.34 -14.00 8.57
N GLY A 40 -6.16 -14.83 7.54
CA GLY A 40 -5.12 -14.61 6.53
C GLY A 40 -5.27 -13.28 5.79
N VAL A 41 -6.50 -12.90 5.42
CA VAL A 41 -6.78 -11.60 4.77
C VAL A 41 -6.47 -10.44 5.73
N LEU A 42 -6.95 -10.52 6.97
CA LEU A 42 -6.78 -9.47 7.97
C LEU A 42 -5.31 -9.33 8.41
N LEU A 43 -4.55 -10.42 8.44
CA LEU A 43 -3.12 -10.36 8.71
C LEU A 43 -2.37 -9.55 7.65
N GLN A 44 -2.74 -9.72 6.38
CA GLN A 44 -2.18 -8.90 5.30
C GLN A 44 -2.59 -7.44 5.45
N ALA A 45 -3.85 -7.16 5.80
CA ALA A 45 -4.27 -5.80 6.13
C ALA A 45 -3.39 -5.20 7.25
N PHE A 46 -3.15 -5.94 8.33
CA PHE A 46 -2.28 -5.49 9.42
C PHE A 46 -0.88 -5.07 8.94
N PHE A 47 -0.18 -5.95 8.21
CA PHE A 47 1.19 -5.70 7.77
C PHE A 47 1.27 -4.54 6.77
N TRP A 48 0.35 -4.48 5.80
CA TRP A 48 0.28 -3.34 4.88
C TRP A 48 -0.06 -2.04 5.60
N GLY A 49 -0.95 -2.10 6.60
CA GLY A 49 -1.23 -0.96 7.46
C GLY A 49 0.01 -0.45 8.21
N LEU A 50 0.87 -1.34 8.71
CA LEU A 50 2.15 -0.94 9.32
C LEU A 50 3.08 -0.27 8.31
N ILE A 51 3.20 -0.83 7.10
CA ILE A 51 4.05 -0.28 6.03
C ILE A 51 3.55 1.12 5.64
N ASP A 52 2.26 1.27 5.37
CA ASP A 52 1.64 2.55 5.01
C ASP A 52 1.75 3.57 6.14
N GLY A 53 1.68 3.12 7.40
CA GLY A 53 1.87 3.95 8.58
C GLY A 53 3.27 4.55 8.63
N ILE A 54 4.30 3.72 8.40
CA ILE A 54 5.69 4.16 8.33
C ILE A 54 5.90 5.11 7.15
N LEU A 55 5.39 4.76 5.96
CA LEU A 55 5.51 5.60 4.76
C LEU A 55 4.82 6.96 4.95
N GLY A 56 3.61 6.98 5.52
CA GLY A 56 2.86 8.18 5.83
C GLY A 56 3.59 9.08 6.83
N LEU A 57 4.14 8.50 7.91
CA LEU A 57 4.95 9.24 8.89
C LEU A 57 6.21 9.84 8.25
N VAL A 58 6.94 9.04 7.47
CA VAL A 58 8.15 9.51 6.77
C VAL A 58 7.80 10.65 5.82
N ALA A 59 6.70 10.54 5.07
CA ALA A 59 6.24 11.59 4.15
C ALA A 59 5.88 12.90 4.88
N LEU A 60 5.30 12.83 6.09
CA LEU A 60 4.98 14.00 6.91
C LEU A 60 6.22 14.63 7.56
N LEU A 61 7.18 13.81 7.98
CA LEU A 61 8.40 14.28 8.67
C LEU A 61 9.46 14.79 7.70
N GLN A 62 9.41 14.38 6.43
CA GLN A 62 10.36 14.82 5.43
C GLN A 62 10.24 16.32 5.12
N LYS A 63 11.34 17.04 5.36
CA LYS A 63 11.47 18.48 5.07
C LYS A 63 12.07 18.77 3.69
N LYS A 64 12.62 17.76 3.00
CA LYS A 64 13.23 17.90 1.68
C LYS A 64 12.17 17.83 0.60
N ALA A 65 12.22 18.77 -0.34
CA ALA A 65 11.41 18.68 -1.56
C ALA A 65 11.84 17.43 -2.32
N PHE A 66 10.88 16.56 -2.62
CA PHE A 66 11.13 15.43 -3.49
C PHE A 66 11.40 15.93 -4.91
N SER A 67 12.50 15.51 -5.53
CA SER A 67 12.69 15.75 -6.95
C SER A 67 11.67 14.92 -7.73
N LEU A 68 10.86 15.58 -8.57
CA LEU A 68 9.82 14.96 -9.39
C LEU A 68 10.33 13.75 -10.19
N GLU A 69 11.56 13.82 -10.71
CA GLU A 69 12.17 12.70 -11.44
C GLU A 69 12.43 11.45 -10.57
N LYS A 70 12.90 11.62 -9.33
CA LYS A 70 13.11 10.49 -8.40
C LYS A 70 11.77 9.89 -7.99
N VAL A 71 10.76 10.71 -7.74
CA VAL A 71 9.40 10.25 -7.40
C VAL A 71 8.80 9.44 -8.55
N LYS A 72 8.96 9.90 -9.79
CA LYS A 72 8.54 9.15 -10.98
C LYS A 72 9.21 7.78 -11.08
N LYS A 73 10.51 7.66 -10.77
CA LYS A 73 11.21 6.37 -10.74
C LYS A 73 10.70 5.45 -9.63
N ILE A 74 10.44 6.00 -8.44
CA ILE A 74 9.89 5.24 -7.31
C ILE A 74 8.52 4.64 -7.67
N PHE A 75 7.59 5.45 -8.21
CA PHE A 75 6.29 4.93 -8.64
C PHE A 75 6.40 3.84 -9.70
N LEU A 76 7.33 3.97 -10.65
CA LEU A 76 7.52 2.95 -11.67
C LEU A 76 8.06 1.63 -11.10
N VAL A 77 8.97 1.69 -10.12
CA VAL A 77 9.45 0.49 -9.41
C VAL A 77 8.32 -0.14 -8.61
N ASN A 78 7.53 0.65 -7.88
CA ASN A 78 6.39 0.13 -7.12
C ASN A 78 5.37 -0.57 -8.02
N VAL A 79 5.04 -0.01 -9.18
CA VAL A 79 4.11 -0.66 -10.14
C VAL A 79 4.58 -2.07 -10.51
N TYR A 80 5.88 -2.30 -10.68
CA TYR A 80 6.40 -3.64 -10.94
C TYR A 80 6.36 -4.54 -9.70
N LEU A 81 6.64 -4.00 -8.52
CA LEU A 81 6.51 -4.73 -7.26
C LEU A 81 5.05 -5.16 -7.04
N ASP A 82 4.08 -4.29 -7.31
CA ASP A 82 2.65 -4.57 -7.18
C ASP A 82 2.20 -5.71 -8.10
N ILE A 83 2.67 -5.74 -9.34
CA ILE A 83 2.43 -6.87 -10.25
C ILE A 83 2.99 -8.16 -9.64
N GLY A 84 4.21 -8.11 -9.09
CA GLY A 84 4.82 -9.26 -8.39
C GLY A 84 4.00 -9.73 -7.19
N TYR A 85 3.52 -8.79 -6.36
CA TYR A 85 2.67 -9.10 -5.20
C TYR A 85 1.36 -9.76 -5.63
N ILE A 86 0.68 -9.22 -6.66
CA ILE A 86 -0.56 -9.80 -7.18
C ILE A 86 -0.31 -11.22 -7.72
N ILE A 87 0.77 -11.44 -8.48
CA ILE A 87 1.12 -12.77 -8.99
C ILE A 87 1.33 -13.74 -7.82
N ILE A 88 2.11 -13.35 -6.80
CA ILE A 88 2.34 -14.19 -5.61
C ILE A 88 1.03 -14.48 -4.89
N GLY A 89 0.16 -13.48 -4.74
CA GLY A 89 -1.15 -13.64 -4.12
C GLY A 89 -2.05 -14.63 -4.87
N VAL A 90 -2.09 -14.53 -6.20
CA VAL A 90 -2.82 -15.47 -7.06
C VAL A 90 -2.23 -16.87 -6.99
N LEU A 91 -0.90 -17.01 -7.03
CA LEU A 91 -0.24 -18.31 -6.88
C LEU A 91 -0.53 -18.94 -5.52
N LEU A 92 -0.55 -18.15 -4.44
CA LEU A 92 -0.95 -18.64 -3.12
C LEU A 92 -2.39 -19.14 -3.10
N ILE A 93 -3.33 -18.46 -3.78
CA ILE A 93 -4.72 -18.89 -3.87
C ILE A 93 -4.84 -20.23 -4.64
N LEU A 94 -4.09 -20.39 -5.73
CA LEU A 94 -4.25 -21.52 -6.65
C LEU A 94 -3.45 -22.77 -6.25
N LEU A 95 -2.32 -22.62 -5.57
CA LEU A 95 -1.36 -23.70 -5.33
C LEU A 95 -1.44 -24.31 -3.92
N THR A 96 -2.31 -23.78 -3.05
CA THR A 96 -2.47 -24.30 -1.68
C THR A 96 -3.89 -24.75 -1.41
N VAL A 97 -4.03 -25.68 -0.46
CA VAL A 97 -5.32 -26.09 0.11
C VAL A 97 -5.56 -25.52 1.50
N ASN A 98 -4.56 -24.84 2.07
CA ASN A 98 -4.66 -24.26 3.40
C ASN A 98 -5.44 -22.94 3.34
N SER A 99 -6.62 -22.92 3.97
CA SER A 99 -7.50 -21.75 4.01
C SER A 99 -6.82 -20.47 4.50
N PHE A 100 -5.89 -20.56 5.46
CA PHE A 100 -5.12 -19.41 5.95
C PHE A 100 -4.19 -18.86 4.86
N LEU A 101 -3.49 -19.73 4.13
CA LEU A 101 -2.62 -19.30 3.02
C LEU A 101 -3.42 -18.74 1.85
N ILE A 102 -4.60 -19.30 1.54
CA ILE A 102 -5.54 -18.74 0.57
C ILE A 102 -5.98 -17.33 1.01
N GLY A 103 -6.30 -17.17 2.29
CA GLY A 103 -6.61 -15.86 2.89
C GLY A 103 -5.49 -14.85 2.72
N ASN A 104 -4.25 -15.25 2.97
CA ASN A 104 -3.08 -14.40 2.71
C ASN A 104 -2.95 -14.04 1.23
N GLY A 105 -3.18 -15.00 0.33
CA GLY A 105 -3.18 -14.75 -1.11
C GLY A 105 -4.21 -13.70 -1.54
N TYR A 106 -5.44 -13.76 -1.00
CA TYR A 106 -6.45 -12.72 -1.20
C TYR A 106 -6.00 -11.38 -0.62
N GLY A 107 -5.48 -11.37 0.61
CA GLY A 107 -5.01 -10.15 1.26
C GLY A 107 -3.90 -9.44 0.47
N VAL A 108 -2.86 -10.16 0.04
CA VAL A 108 -1.78 -9.61 -0.79
C VAL A 108 -2.31 -9.11 -2.13
N SER A 109 -3.21 -9.86 -2.78
CA SER A 109 -3.77 -9.47 -4.08
C SER A 109 -4.62 -8.20 -3.98
N ILE A 110 -5.46 -8.08 -2.95
CA ILE A 110 -6.29 -6.89 -2.71
C ILE A 110 -5.43 -5.66 -2.45
N GLN A 111 -4.43 -5.78 -1.56
CA GLN A 111 -3.55 -4.66 -1.22
C GLN A 111 -2.66 -4.27 -2.42
N GLY A 112 -2.09 -5.24 -3.12
CA GLY A 112 -1.31 -5.01 -4.33
C GLY A 112 -2.13 -4.35 -5.44
N LEU A 113 -3.39 -4.76 -5.64
CA LEU A 113 -4.27 -4.13 -6.62
C LEU A 113 -4.60 -2.68 -6.26
N PHE A 114 -4.84 -2.40 -4.97
CA PHE A 114 -5.07 -1.04 -4.49
C PHE A 114 -3.86 -0.13 -4.74
N LEU A 115 -2.65 -0.58 -4.35
CA LEU A 115 -1.41 0.16 -4.57
C LEU A 115 -1.13 0.40 -6.05
N PHE A 116 -1.33 -0.62 -6.89
CA PHE A 116 -1.17 -0.51 -8.34
C PHE A 116 -2.05 0.59 -8.95
N ILE A 117 -3.33 0.66 -8.55
CA ILE A 117 -4.26 1.70 -9.02
C ILE A 117 -3.78 3.08 -8.57
N VAL A 118 -3.42 3.23 -7.29
CA VAL A 118 -2.93 4.49 -6.71
C VAL A 118 -1.67 4.96 -7.44
N ASP A 119 -0.70 4.07 -7.65
CA ASP A 119 0.59 4.40 -8.24
C ASP A 119 0.48 4.72 -9.73
N ILE A 120 -0.40 4.04 -10.47
CA ILE A 120 -0.69 4.41 -11.87
C ILE A 120 -1.31 5.80 -11.97
N ILE A 121 -2.27 6.13 -11.10
CA ILE A 121 -2.91 7.45 -11.09
C ILE A 121 -1.86 8.54 -10.83
N HIS A 122 -1.03 8.35 -9.79
CA HIS A 122 0.03 9.30 -9.44
C HIS A 122 1.09 9.40 -10.55
N TYR A 123 1.53 8.28 -11.13
CA TYR A 123 2.48 8.26 -12.23
C TYR A 123 1.96 9.05 -13.44
N ARG A 124 0.70 8.85 -13.84
CA ARG A 124 0.08 9.58 -14.96
C ARG A 124 -0.02 11.08 -14.67
N HIS A 125 -0.36 11.45 -13.44
CA HIS A 125 -0.44 12.85 -13.02
C HIS A 125 0.94 13.54 -13.06
N VAL A 126 1.96 12.93 -12.46
CA VAL A 126 3.34 13.46 -12.46
C VAL A 126 3.93 13.51 -13.87
N LYS A 127 3.67 12.51 -14.71
CA LYS A 127 4.12 12.49 -16.11
C LYS A 127 3.53 13.64 -16.93
N LYS A 128 2.29 14.05 -16.65
CA LYS A 128 1.64 15.18 -17.34
C LYS A 128 2.25 16.53 -16.94
N ILE A 129 2.73 16.67 -15.70
CA ILE A 129 3.35 17.90 -15.19
C ILE A 129 4.78 18.10 -15.73
N LEU A 130 5.50 16.99 -15.99
CA LEU A 130 6.88 17.01 -16.50
C LEU A 130 6.98 17.11 -18.04
N ARG A 131 5.84 17.14 -18.75
CA ARG A 131 5.76 17.36 -20.21
C ARG A 131 5.38 18.80 -20.47
#